data_AF-A0A957PBZ1-F1
#
_entry.id   AF-A0A957PBZ1-F1
#
_cell.length_a   1.000
_cell.length_b   1.000
_cell.length_c   1.000
_cell.angle_alpha   90.00
_cell.angle_beta   90.00
_cell.angle_gamma   90.00
#
_symmetry.space_group_name_H-M   'P 1'
#
loop_
_entity.id
_entity.type
_entity.pdbx_description
1 polymer ?
#
loop_
_entity_poly.entity_id
_entity_poly.type
_entity_poly.pdbx_seq_one_letter_code
_entity_poly.pdbx_strand_id
1 'polypeptide(L)'
;DRLGAIIRTQTPYVGSCGALDMVNFGALETVPENFKDRNLYVHNAHVTLMRTTADENRQMGEWIGAKLNQCQGPVRFLLPEGGVSLIDAPGQPFHDPEADAALFNALEKTVVQTANRRLIRLPHNVNDPKFAQALVENFKEIQS
;
A
#
# COMPACT_ATOMS: atom_id res chain seq x y z
N ASP A 1 15.38 -9.31 -3.40
CA ASP A 1 14.17 -9.48 -2.54
C ASP A 1 13.54 -8.13 -2.25
N ARG A 2 12.21 -8.07 -2.03
CA ARG A 2 11.49 -6.81 -1.80
C ARG A 2 11.85 -6.25 -0.41
N LEU A 3 12.17 -4.95 -0.36
CA LEU A 3 12.71 -4.20 0.79
C LEU A 3 14.08 -4.68 1.33
N GLY A 4 14.65 -5.76 0.81
CA GLY A 4 15.90 -6.32 1.33
C GLY A 4 17.12 -5.40 1.17
N ALA A 5 17.19 -4.62 0.09
CA ALA A 5 18.27 -3.66 -0.09
C ALA A 5 18.26 -2.61 1.02
N ILE A 6 17.11 -1.97 1.27
CA ILE A 6 16.91 -0.98 2.34
C ILE A 6 17.29 -1.55 3.70
N ILE A 7 16.87 -2.79 3.99
CA ILE A 7 17.20 -3.49 5.24
C ILE A 7 18.72 -3.62 5.40
N ARG A 8 19.42 -4.08 4.35
CA ARG A 8 20.86 -4.34 4.40
C ARG A 8 21.71 -3.08 4.42
N THR A 9 21.30 -2.04 3.70
CA THR A 9 22.08 -0.80 3.54
C THR A 9 21.69 0.29 4.53
N GLN A 10 20.59 0.11 5.27
CA GLN A 10 20.05 1.10 6.21
C GLN A 10 19.75 2.46 5.54
N THR A 11 19.50 2.45 4.23
CA THR A 11 19.18 3.65 3.46
C THR A 11 17.88 4.28 3.99
N PRO A 12 17.82 5.61 4.19
CA PRO A 12 16.58 6.28 4.53
C PRO A 12 15.45 5.91 3.57
N TYR A 13 14.30 5.55 4.11
CA TYR A 13 13.20 5.01 3.32
C TYR A 13 11.89 5.72 3.60
N VAL A 14 11.26 6.20 2.52
CA VAL A 14 9.88 6.66 2.54
C VAL A 14 9.03 5.76 1.64
N GLY A 15 7.92 5.26 2.15
CA GLY A 15 7.03 4.33 1.46
C GLY A 15 5.55 4.59 1.74
N SER A 16 4.68 3.91 0.99
CA SER A 16 3.22 3.98 1.12
C SER A 16 2.58 2.70 0.57
N CYS A 17 1.25 2.63 0.66
CA CYS A 17 0.38 1.49 0.29
C CYS A 17 -0.13 1.54 -1.16
N GLY A 18 0.48 2.35 -2.04
CA GLY A 18 -0.04 2.58 -3.39
C GLY A 18 -0.33 1.29 -4.17
N ALA A 19 -1.52 1.23 -4.76
CA ALA A 19 -2.04 0.13 -5.59
C ALA A 19 -2.08 -1.26 -4.90
N LEU A 20 -2.12 -1.32 -3.56
CA LEU A 20 -2.31 -2.60 -2.86
C LEU A 20 -3.76 -3.13 -2.93
N ASP A 21 -4.69 -2.33 -3.44
CA ASP A 21 -6.07 -2.72 -3.76
C ASP A 21 -6.16 -3.65 -4.99
N MET A 22 -5.08 -3.91 -5.74
CA MET A 22 -5.17 -4.65 -7.00
C MET A 22 -4.11 -5.74 -7.19
N VAL A 23 -4.55 -6.85 -7.78
CA VAL A 23 -3.70 -7.88 -8.37
C VAL A 23 -3.86 -7.84 -9.89
N ASN A 24 -2.75 -7.78 -10.61
CA ASN A 24 -2.76 -7.70 -12.07
C ASN A 24 -2.80 -9.10 -12.70
N PHE A 25 -3.71 -9.27 -13.65
CA PHE A 25 -3.76 -10.37 -14.59
C PHE A 25 -3.62 -9.85 -16.03
N GLY A 26 -3.51 -10.79 -16.97
CA GLY A 26 -3.58 -10.50 -18.39
C GLY A 26 -5.00 -10.15 -18.86
N ALA A 27 -5.32 -10.50 -20.09
CA ALA A 27 -6.66 -10.36 -20.64
C ALA A 27 -7.69 -11.16 -19.81
N LEU A 28 -8.95 -10.74 -19.82
CA LEU A 28 -9.99 -11.26 -18.91
C LEU A 28 -10.14 -12.78 -18.98
N GLU A 29 -10.05 -13.35 -20.19
CA GLU A 29 -10.12 -14.78 -20.45
C GLU A 29 -8.96 -15.59 -19.85
N THR A 30 -7.86 -14.92 -19.49
CA THR A 30 -6.68 -15.53 -18.89
C THR A 30 -6.71 -15.51 -17.36
N VAL A 31 -7.70 -14.86 -16.75
CA VAL A 31 -7.86 -14.85 -15.29
C VAL A 31 -8.11 -16.30 -14.82
N PRO A 32 -7.33 -16.82 -13.86
CA PRO A 32 -7.49 -18.18 -13.34
C PRO A 32 -8.90 -18.43 -12.82
N GLU A 33 -9.40 -19.67 -13.01
CA GLU A 33 -10.79 -20.05 -12.70
C GLU A 33 -11.20 -19.69 -11.26
N ASN A 34 -10.30 -19.93 -10.30
CA ASN A 34 -10.52 -19.64 -8.89
C ASN A 34 -10.65 -18.14 -8.55
N PHE A 35 -10.42 -17.25 -9.52
CA PHE A 35 -10.52 -15.80 -9.36
C PHE A 35 -11.59 -15.16 -10.26
N LYS A 36 -12.30 -15.93 -11.10
CA LYS A 36 -13.28 -15.38 -12.05
C LYS A 36 -14.48 -14.70 -11.39
N ASP A 37 -14.87 -15.17 -10.20
CA ASP A 37 -16.00 -14.60 -9.44
C ASP A 37 -15.58 -13.43 -8.52
N ARG A 38 -14.32 -13.01 -8.57
CA ARG A 38 -13.84 -11.85 -7.81
C ARG A 38 -14.29 -10.54 -8.48
N ASN A 39 -14.14 -9.43 -7.76
CA ASN A 39 -14.35 -8.11 -8.36
C ASN A 39 -13.22 -7.80 -9.35
N LEU A 40 -13.51 -7.97 -10.64
CA LEU A 40 -12.60 -7.77 -11.76
C LEU A 40 -12.91 -6.46 -12.49
N TYR A 41 -11.86 -5.72 -12.82
CA TYR A 41 -11.92 -4.50 -13.61
C TYR A 41 -11.04 -4.64 -14.85
N VAL A 42 -11.67 -4.62 -16.04
CA VAL A 42 -10.94 -4.66 -17.31
C VAL A 42 -10.38 -3.27 -17.59
N HIS A 43 -9.09 -3.09 -17.33
CA HIS A 43 -8.42 -1.82 -17.56
C HIS A 43 -8.19 -1.57 -19.05
N ASN A 44 -7.81 -2.62 -19.80
CA ASN A 44 -7.75 -2.63 -21.26
C ASN A 44 -7.81 -4.07 -21.78
N ALA A 45 -7.74 -4.26 -23.10
CA ALA A 45 -7.83 -5.58 -23.75
C ALA A 45 -6.75 -6.59 -23.29
N HIS A 46 -5.66 -6.14 -22.66
CA HIS A 46 -4.55 -6.98 -22.23
C HIS A 46 -4.37 -7.04 -20.71
N VAL A 47 -5.11 -6.23 -19.95
CA VAL A 47 -4.91 -6.09 -18.50
C VAL A 47 -6.25 -6.07 -17.77
N THR A 48 -6.38 -7.01 -16.85
CA THR A 48 -7.48 -7.10 -15.90
C THR A 48 -6.92 -6.92 -14.49
N LEU A 49 -7.56 -6.06 -13.71
CA LEU A 49 -7.25 -5.85 -12.30
C LEU A 49 -8.25 -6.65 -11.48
N MET A 50 -7.78 -7.33 -10.44
CA MET A 50 -8.63 -7.98 -9.45
C MET A 50 -8.52 -7.25 -8.13
N ARG A 51 -9.65 -6.87 -7.54
CA ARG A 51 -9.69 -6.22 -6.23
C ARG A 51 -9.24 -7.18 -5.14
N THR A 52 -8.26 -6.77 -4.34
CA THR A 52 -7.86 -7.47 -3.11
C THR A 52 -8.94 -7.37 -2.03
N THR A 53 -9.10 -8.44 -1.25
CA THR A 53 -10.03 -8.52 -0.11
C THR A 53 -9.45 -7.90 1.15
N ALA A 54 -10.28 -7.67 2.17
CA ALA A 54 -9.82 -7.26 3.49
C ALA A 54 -8.83 -8.25 4.12
N ASP A 55 -9.00 -9.56 3.94
CA ASP A 55 -8.07 -10.55 4.48
C ASP A 55 -6.71 -10.54 3.75
N GLU A 56 -6.72 -10.44 2.42
CA GLU A 56 -5.48 -10.28 1.63
C GLU A 56 -4.76 -8.98 2.03
N ASN A 57 -5.49 -7.88 2.25
CA ASN A 57 -4.95 -6.61 2.73
C ASN A 57 -4.35 -6.70 4.14
N ARG A 58 -5.01 -7.39 5.06
CA ARG A 58 -4.46 -7.69 6.39
C ARG A 58 -3.13 -8.44 6.29
N GLN A 59 -3.08 -9.51 5.48
CA GLN A 59 -1.86 -10.30 5.27
C GLN A 59 -0.73 -9.46 4.65
N MET A 60 -1.04 -8.60 3.67
CA MET A 60 -0.06 -7.67 3.10
C MET A 60 0.44 -6.66 4.14
N GLY A 61 -0.44 -6.11 4.97
CA GLY A 61 -0.06 -5.18 6.04
C GLY A 61 0.86 -5.82 7.07
N GLU A 62 0.56 -7.05 7.51
CA GLU A 62 1.41 -7.84 8.39
C GLU A 62 2.79 -8.10 7.77
N TRP A 63 2.82 -8.52 6.50
CA TRP A 63 4.08 -8.80 5.79
C TRP A 63 4.94 -7.54 5.61
N ILE A 64 4.33 -6.42 5.19
CA ILE A 64 5.04 -5.14 5.03
C ILE A 64 5.54 -4.67 6.40
N GLY A 65 4.69 -4.70 7.43
CA GLY A 65 5.07 -4.28 8.78
C GLY A 65 6.27 -5.07 9.33
N ALA A 66 6.27 -6.40 9.13
CA ALA A 66 7.39 -7.26 9.51
C ALA A 66 8.70 -6.92 8.78
N LYS A 67 8.62 -6.45 7.53
CA LYS A 67 9.79 -5.97 6.77
C LYS A 67 10.27 -4.61 7.27
N LEU A 68 9.36 -3.68 7.54
CA LEU A 68 9.71 -2.36 8.08
C LEU A 68 10.40 -2.47 9.46
N ASN A 69 10.02 -3.45 10.28
CA ASN A 69 10.67 -3.72 11.57
C ASN A 69 12.14 -4.15 11.44
N GLN A 70 12.55 -4.67 10.28
CA GLN A 70 13.94 -5.05 10.00
C GLN A 70 14.79 -3.87 9.49
N CYS A 71 14.16 -2.80 9.00
CA CYS A 71 14.85 -1.58 8.60
C CYS A 71 15.37 -0.86 9.85
N GLN A 72 16.71 -0.77 9.98
CA GLN A 72 17.38 -0.08 11.10
C GLN A 72 17.73 1.39 10.78
N GLY A 73 17.72 1.76 9.50
CA GLY A 73 17.81 3.17 9.09
C GLY A 73 16.49 3.92 9.29
N PRO A 74 16.47 5.25 9.05
CA PRO A 74 15.25 6.04 9.13
C PRO A 74 14.15 5.56 8.17
N VAL A 75 12.92 5.45 8.68
CA VAL A 75 11.72 5.04 7.95
C VAL A 75 10.57 6.00 8.22
N ARG A 76 9.91 6.44 7.15
CA ARG A 76 8.59 7.09 7.18
C ARG A 76 7.66 6.31 6.26
N PHE A 77 6.59 5.75 6.78
CA PHE A 77 5.64 5.01 5.95
C PHE A 77 4.27 5.67 6.08
N LEU A 78 3.78 6.23 4.97
CA LEU A 78 2.60 7.07 4.94
C LEU A 78 1.37 6.26 4.53
N LEU A 79 0.26 6.40 5.25
CA LEU A 79 -0.99 5.69 5.03
C LEU A 79 -2.03 6.67 4.44
N PRO A 80 -2.46 6.50 3.17
CA PRO A 80 -3.44 7.38 2.52
C PRO A 80 -4.87 6.98 2.89
N GLU A 81 -5.47 7.63 3.88
CA GLU A 81 -6.81 7.27 4.38
C GLU A 81 -7.96 7.60 3.41
N GLY A 82 -7.68 8.34 2.34
CA GLY A 82 -8.65 8.59 1.26
C GLY A 82 -8.61 7.55 0.14
N GLY A 83 -7.87 6.45 0.31
CA GLY A 83 -7.76 5.34 -0.63
C GLY A 83 -6.34 5.16 -1.20
N VAL A 84 -6.02 3.92 -1.57
CA VAL A 84 -4.68 3.49 -1.98
C VAL A 84 -4.45 3.52 -3.49
N SER A 85 -5.46 3.85 -4.30
CA SER A 85 -5.33 4.02 -5.74
C SER A 85 -6.31 5.06 -6.30
N LEU A 86 -6.26 5.29 -7.61
CA LEU A 86 -7.22 6.19 -8.28
C LEU A 86 -8.62 5.56 -8.37
N ILE A 87 -8.69 4.23 -8.46
CA ILE A 87 -9.94 3.48 -8.56
C ILE A 87 -10.43 2.94 -7.22
N ASP A 88 -9.69 3.22 -6.15
CA ASP A 88 -10.08 3.02 -4.75
C ASP A 88 -10.32 4.38 -4.09
N ALA A 89 -11.52 4.91 -4.35
CA ALA A 89 -12.00 6.19 -3.83
C ALA A 89 -13.54 6.22 -3.93
N PRO A 90 -14.27 7.03 -3.14
CA PRO A 90 -15.72 7.06 -3.18
C PRO A 90 -16.32 7.13 -4.60
N GLY A 91 -17.17 6.15 -4.93
CA GLY A 91 -17.80 6.03 -6.24
C GLY A 91 -16.99 5.30 -7.32
N GLN A 92 -15.77 4.84 -7.00
CA GLN A 92 -14.92 4.10 -7.93
C GLN A 92 -15.07 2.57 -7.79
N PRO A 93 -14.71 1.79 -8.83
CA PRO A 93 -14.96 0.34 -8.88
C PRO A 93 -14.31 -0.46 -7.74
N PHE A 94 -13.15 0.00 -7.28
CA PHE A 94 -12.39 -0.60 -6.20
C PHE A 94 -12.50 0.27 -4.94
N HIS A 95 -13.60 0.97 -4.67
CA HIS A 95 -13.78 1.57 -3.35
C HIS A 95 -14.17 0.51 -2.31
N ASP A 96 -13.31 0.27 -1.31
CA ASP A 96 -13.64 -0.61 -0.17
C ASP A 96 -12.93 -0.13 1.11
N PRO A 97 -13.61 0.71 1.91
CA PRO A 97 -13.07 1.20 3.17
C PRO A 97 -12.75 0.10 4.20
N GLU A 98 -13.40 -1.07 4.11
CA GLU A 98 -13.11 -2.19 5.02
C GLU A 98 -11.76 -2.82 4.69
N ALA A 99 -11.46 -3.00 3.40
CA ALA A 99 -10.17 -3.49 2.95
C ALA A 99 -9.01 -2.55 3.32
N ASP A 100 -9.20 -1.25 3.13
CA ASP A 100 -8.22 -0.23 3.53
C ASP A 100 -8.00 -0.21 5.03
N ALA A 101 -9.08 -0.25 5.82
CA ALA A 101 -9.00 -0.31 7.26
C ALA A 101 -8.26 -1.58 7.72
N ALA A 102 -8.49 -2.73 7.08
CA ALA A 102 -7.78 -3.98 7.39
C ALA A 102 -6.27 -3.85 7.13
N LEU A 103 -5.87 -3.26 6.01
CA LEU A 103 -4.47 -2.99 5.67
C LEU A 103 -3.81 -2.07 6.71
N PHE A 104 -4.43 -0.93 7.00
CA PHE A 104 -3.86 0.08 7.89
C PHE A 104 -3.79 -0.42 9.34
N ASN A 105 -4.83 -1.11 9.82
CA ASN A 105 -4.84 -1.71 11.15
C ASN A 105 -3.77 -2.79 11.29
N ALA A 106 -3.55 -3.61 10.26
CA ALA A 106 -2.51 -4.62 10.26
C ALA A 106 -1.10 -3.99 10.33
N LEU A 107 -0.86 -2.94 9.56
CA LEU A 107 0.39 -2.18 9.60
C LEU A 107 0.62 -1.57 10.99
N GLU A 108 -0.37 -0.89 11.57
CA GLU A 108 -0.26 -0.29 12.89
C GLU A 108 0.01 -1.29 14.00
N LYS A 109 -0.66 -2.45 13.98
CA LYS A 109 -0.44 -3.50 14.97
C LYS A 109 0.92 -4.17 14.84
N THR A 110 1.44 -4.26 13.62
CA THR A 110 2.67 -5.01 13.34
C THR A 110 3.93 -4.15 13.49
N VAL A 111 3.88 -2.89 13.07
CA VAL A 111 5.05 -2.00 13.08
C VAL A 111 5.36 -1.54 14.49
N VAL A 112 6.55 -1.85 14.97
CA VAL A 112 7.07 -1.31 16.22
C VAL A 112 7.53 0.13 15.95
N GLN A 113 6.70 1.12 16.25
CA GLN A 113 7.06 2.51 16.00
C GLN A 113 8.18 2.99 16.94
N THR A 114 9.12 3.77 16.40
CA THR A 114 10.24 4.39 17.13
C THR A 114 10.43 5.83 16.65
N ALA A 115 11.36 6.58 17.24
CA ALA A 115 11.74 7.90 16.72
C ALA A 115 12.20 7.85 15.24
N ASN A 116 12.88 6.75 14.85
CA ASN A 116 13.40 6.57 13.51
C ASN A 116 12.47 5.81 12.57
N ARG A 117 11.44 5.11 13.07
CA ARG A 117 10.47 4.37 12.24
C ARG A 117 9.05 4.78 12.60
N ARG A 118 8.39 5.53 11.73
CA ARG A 118 7.07 6.09 11.98
C ARG A 118 6.07 5.67 10.92
N LEU A 119 4.87 5.31 11.36
CA LEU A 119 3.69 5.25 10.50
C LEU A 119 2.96 6.59 10.58
N ILE A 120 2.58 7.14 9.43
CA ILE A 120 2.00 8.48 9.35
C ILE A 120 0.71 8.40 8.56
N ARG A 121 -0.42 8.53 9.24
CA ARG A 121 -1.74 8.58 8.62
C ARG A 121 -2.01 9.97 8.06
N LEU A 122 -2.60 10.04 6.88
CA LEU A 122 -2.97 11.29 6.23
C LEU A 122 -4.38 11.17 5.65
N PRO A 123 -5.26 12.18 5.85
CA PRO A 123 -6.65 12.16 5.40
C PRO A 123 -6.76 12.50 3.90
N HIS A 124 -5.97 11.82 3.08
CA HIS A 124 -5.80 12.07 1.65
C HIS A 124 -5.79 10.75 0.89
N ASN A 125 -6.34 10.75 -0.33
CA ASN A 125 -6.08 9.66 -1.28
C ASN A 125 -4.60 9.69 -1.69
N VAL A 126 -4.05 8.54 -2.06
CA VAL A 126 -2.64 8.43 -2.49
C VAL A 126 -2.30 9.38 -3.67
N ASN A 127 -3.29 9.71 -4.52
CA ASN A 127 -3.14 10.60 -5.67
C ASN A 127 -3.42 12.08 -5.36
N ASP A 128 -3.79 12.43 -4.13
CA ASP A 128 -3.95 13.84 -3.73
C ASP A 128 -2.57 14.53 -3.76
N PRO A 129 -2.43 15.70 -4.40
CA PRO A 129 -1.19 16.48 -4.37
C PRO A 129 -0.64 16.72 -2.95
N LYS A 130 -1.50 16.83 -1.93
CA LYS A 130 -1.10 16.97 -0.53
C LYS A 130 -0.43 15.72 0.02
N PHE A 131 -0.86 14.52 -0.41
CA PHE A 131 -0.20 13.27 -0.04
C PHE A 131 1.20 13.18 -0.67
N ALA A 132 1.32 13.56 -1.94
CA ALA A 132 2.61 13.62 -2.63
C ALA A 132 3.57 14.63 -1.98
N GLN A 133 3.06 15.81 -1.59
CA GLN A 133 3.84 16.80 -0.85
C GLN A 133 4.35 16.23 0.49
N ALA A 134 3.48 15.57 1.26
CA ALA A 134 3.85 14.97 2.54
C ALA A 134 4.93 13.89 2.41
N LEU A 135 4.91 13.08 1.33
CA LEU A 135 5.99 12.13 1.03
C LEU A 135 7.34 12.82 0.86
N VAL A 136 7.39 13.92 0.09
CA VAL A 136 8.61 14.69 -0.16
C VAL A 136 9.12 15.36 1.13
N GLU A 137 8.22 15.92 1.93
CA GLU A 137 8.58 16.53 3.22
C GLU A 137 9.20 15.51 4.17
N ASN A 138 8.57 14.34 4.31
CA ASN A 138 9.10 13.25 5.13
C ASN A 138 10.43 12.69 4.61
N PHE A 139 10.62 12.67 3.29
CA PHE A 139 11.89 12.24 2.69
C PHE A 139 13.01 13.21 3.04
N LYS A 140 12.77 14.52 2.88
CA LYS A 140 13.75 15.56 3.22
C LYS A 140 14.12 15.54 4.71
N GLU A 141 13.16 15.25 5.60
CA GLU A 141 13.39 15.15 7.05
C GLU A 141 14.40 14.05 7.42
N ILE A 142 14.42 12.93 6.68
CA ILE A 142 15.23 11.76 7.02
C ILE A 142 16.48 11.59 6.16
N GLN A 143 16.70 12.47 5.20
CA GLN A 143 17.86 12.45 4.30
C GLN A 143 19.05 13.25 4.86
N SER A 144 18.82 14.14 5.82
CA SER A 144 19.83 14.99 6.46
C SER A 144 20.70 14.25 7.48
#